data_AF-A0A1Q1FLH2-F1
#
_entry.id   AF-A0A1Q1FLH2-F1
#
_cell.length_a   1.000
_cell.length_b   1.000
_cell.length_c   1.000
_cell.angle_alpha   90.00
_cell.angle_beta   90.00
_cell.angle_gamma   90.00
#
_symmetry.space_group_name_H-M   'P 1'
#
loop_
_entity.id
_entity.type
_entity.pdbx_description
1 polymer ?
#
loop_
_entity_poly.entity_id
_entity_poly.type
_entity_poly.pdbx_seq_one_letter_code
_entity_poly.pdbx_strand_id
1 'polypeptide(L)' 'MEWNELVQLLTLWFVVLIFMQTSSGTGDSQLLAAIGIFAGMLMFLLPLWIAIELVTDLGAEL' A
#
# COMPACT_ATOMS: atom_id res chain seq x y z
N MET A 1 7.79 6.21 13.91
CA MET A 1 7.70 6.75 12.52
C MET A 1 7.53 8.28 12.49
N GLU A 2 8.16 9.00 11.56
CA GLU A 2 7.92 10.45 11.40
C GLU A 2 6.59 10.75 10.68
N TRP A 3 5.92 11.85 11.02
CA TRP A 3 4.61 12.21 10.44
C TRP A 3 4.62 12.29 8.90
N ASN A 4 5.68 12.84 8.32
CA ASN A 4 5.81 12.97 6.86
C ASN A 4 5.91 11.59 6.19
N GLU A 5 6.61 10.64 6.81
CA GLU A 5 6.73 9.28 6.30
C GLU A 5 5.38 8.57 6.34
N LEU A 6 4.64 8.70 7.45
CA LEU A 6 3.30 8.14 7.59
C LEU A 6 2.36 8.64 6.49
N VAL A 7 2.34 9.95 6.24
CA VAL A 7 1.52 10.56 5.18
C VAL A 7 1.92 10.04 3.80
N GLN A 8 3.22 9.88 3.53
CA GLN A 8 3.71 9.35 2.25
C GLN A 8 3.30 7.88 2.06
N LEU A 9 3.40 7.05 3.09
CA LEU A 9 3.03 5.64 3.04
C LEU A 9 1.52 5.45 2.87
N LEU A 10 0.72 6.24 3.58
CA LEU A 10 -0.74 6.26 3.41
C LEU A 10 -1.12 6.72 2.00
N THR A 11 -0.42 7.73 1.46
CA THR A 11 -0.64 8.20 0.09
C THR A 11 -0.27 7.10 -0.92
N LEU A 12 0.85 6.41 -0.73
CA LEU A 12 1.25 5.29 -1.58
C LEU A 12 0.22 4.16 -1.53
N TRP A 13 -0.26 3.81 -0.33
CA TRP A 13 -1.31 2.82 -0.16
C TRP A 13 -2.59 3.23 -0.88
N PHE A 14 -3.02 4.48 -0.74
CA PHE A 14 -4.16 5.03 -1.48
C PHE A 14 -3.99 4.91 -3.00
N VAL A 15 -2.83 5.31 -3.54
CA VAL A 15 -2.54 5.20 -4.99
C VAL A 15 -2.63 3.75 -5.47
N VAL A 16 -2.11 2.80 -4.69
CA VAL A 16 -2.21 1.36 -4.98
C VAL A 16 -3.67 0.90 -5.03
N LEU A 17 -4.51 1.33 -4.08
CA LEU A 17 -5.94 1.01 -4.07
C LEU A 17 -6.69 1.57 -5.30
N ILE A 18 -6.34 2.79 -5.73
CA ILE A 18 -6.91 3.40 -6.94
C ILE A 18 -6.46 2.66 -8.20
N PHE A 19 -5.18 2.29 -8.27
CA PHE A 19 -4.65 1.51 -9.39
C PHE A 19 -5.36 0.15 -9.51
N MET A 20 -5.57 -0.56 -8.40
CA MET A 20 -6.28 -1.84 -8.39
C MET A 20 -7.74 -1.71 -8.88
N GLN A 21 -8.43 -0.63 -8.53
CA GLN A 21 -9.82 -0.41 -8.94
C GLN A 21 -9.97 0.02 -10.41
N THR A 22 -8.99 0.72 -10.95
CA THR A 22 -9.07 1.27 -12.32
C THR A 22 -8.42 0.37 -13.37
N SER A 23 -7.51 -0.52 -12.96
CA SER A 23 -6.87 -1.49 -13.86
C SER A 23 -7.74 -2.71 -14.21
N SER A 24 -8.88 -2.91 -13.54
CA SER A 24 -9.76 -4.08 -13.70
C SER A 24 -10.51 -4.20 -15.04
N GLY A 25 -10.05 -3.51 -16.10
CA GLY A 25 -10.64 -3.51 -17.44
C GLY A 25 -9.65 -3.50 -18.61
N THR A 26 -8.34 -3.46 -18.38
CA THR A 26 -7.29 -3.38 -19.42
C THR A 26 -6.49 -4.68 -19.52
N GLY A 27 -7.16 -5.75 -19.96
CA GLY A 27 -6.65 -7.14 -19.91
C GLY A 27 -5.60 -7.57 -20.95
N ASP A 28 -5.18 -6.70 -21.87
CA ASP A 28 -4.38 -7.16 -23.03
C ASP A 28 -2.85 -6.95 -22.91
N SER A 29 -2.35 -6.31 -21.86
CA SER A 29 -0.90 -6.06 -21.69
C SER A 29 -0.30 -6.91 -20.57
N GLN A 30 0.62 -7.81 -20.93
CA GLN A 30 1.40 -8.63 -19.99
C GLN A 30 2.15 -7.78 -18.94
N LEU A 31 2.53 -6.55 -19.30
CA LEU A 31 3.11 -5.57 -18.38
C LEU A 31 2.11 -5.13 -17.30
N LEU A 32 0.85 -4.85 -17.68
CA LEU A 32 -0.19 -4.48 -16.72
C LEU A 32 -0.52 -5.62 -15.76
N ALA A 33 -0.46 -6.87 -16.23
CA ALA A 33 -0.64 -8.04 -15.37
C ALA A 33 0.47 -8.13 -14.30
N ALA A 34 1.74 -7.94 -14.67
CA ALA A 34 2.85 -7.96 -13.72
C ALA A 34 2.76 -6.82 -12.69
N ILE A 35 2.40 -5.61 -13.14
CA ILE A 35 2.17 -4.46 -12.25
C ILE A 35 0.97 -4.72 -11.33
N GLY A 36 -0.09 -5.35 -11.83
CA GLY A 36 -1.26 -5.76 -11.05
C GLY A 36 -0.91 -6.69 -9.90
N ILE A 37 -0.07 -7.69 -10.14
CA ILE A 37 0.40 -8.60 -9.07
C ILE A 37 1.19 -7.82 -8.02
N PHE A 38 2.12 -6.96 -8.43
CA PHE A 38 2.92 -6.16 -7.51
C PHE A 38 2.06 -5.18 -6.69
N ALA A 39 1.10 -4.50 -7.33
CA ALA A 39 0.14 -3.64 -6.67
C ALA A 39 -0.75 -4.44 -5.68
N GLY A 40 -1.17 -5.65 -6.05
CA GLY A 40 -1.88 -6.56 -5.17
C GLY A 40 -1.08 -6.93 -3.93
N MET A 41 0.24 -7.13 -4.05
CA MET A 41 1.11 -7.33 -2.87
C MET A 41 1.13 -6.08 -1.99
N LEU A 42 1.41 -4.90 -2.58
CA LEU A 42 1.48 -3.64 -1.84
C LEU A 42 0.17 -3.28 -1.13
N MET A 43 -0.97 -3.65 -1.72
CA MET A 43 -2.30 -3.44 -1.14
C MET A 43 -2.41 -4.04 0.27
N PHE A 44 -1.77 -5.18 0.53
CA PHE A 44 -1.76 -5.85 1.83
C PHE A 44 -0.51 -5.53 2.66
N LEU A 45 0.67 -5.42 2.03
CA LEU A 45 1.93 -5.18 2.73
C LEU A 45 1.97 -3.78 3.37
N LEU A 46 1.55 -2.73 2.66
CA LEU A 46 1.59 -1.36 3.18
C LEU A 46 0.73 -1.16 4.43
N PRO A 47 -0.57 -1.51 4.47
CA PRO A 47 -1.39 -1.29 5.66
C PRO A 47 -0.95 -2.18 6.82
N LEU A 48 -0.46 -3.40 6.55
CA LEU A 48 0.08 -4.26 7.60
C LEU A 48 1.33 -3.64 8.24
N TRP A 49 2.25 -3.12 7.43
CA TRP A 49 3.47 -2.49 7.94
C TRP A 49 3.15 -1.22 8.74
N ILE A 50 2.27 -0.36 8.21
CA ILE A 50 1.78 0.83 8.93
C ILE A 50 1.15 0.43 10.28
N ALA A 51 0.31 -0.61 10.30
CA ALA A 51 -0.34 -1.06 11.53
C ALA A 51 0.66 -1.60 12.56
N ILE A 52 1.64 -2.41 12.13
CA ILE A 52 2.69 -2.95 13.02
C ILE A 52 3.50 -1.81 13.64
N GLU A 53 3.91 -0.83 12.84
CA GLU A 53 4.71 0.29 13.33
C GLU A 53 3.91 1.13 14.32
N LEU A 54 2.66 1.48 14.00
CA LEU A 54 1.79 2.26 14.90
C LEU A 54 1.52 1.53 16.23
N VAL A 55 1.34 0.21 16.20
CA VAL A 55 1.16 -0.59 17.42
C VAL A 55 2.45 -0.67 18.22
N THR A 56 3.61 -0.74 17.55
CA THR A 56 4.92 -0.78 18.21
C THR A 56 5.25 0.56 18.86
N ASP A 57 5.04 1.67 18.16
CA ASP A 57 5.21 3.03 18.68
C ASP A 57 4.29 3.25 19.90
N LEU A 58 3.00 2.90 19.78
CA LEU A 58 2.06 3.01 20.90
C LEU A 58 2.45 2.13 22.10
N GLY A 59 2.90 0.90 21.83
CA GLY A 59 3.34 -0.03 22.87
C GLY A 59 4.64 0.40 23.57
N ALA A 60 5.50 1.17 22.90
CA ALA A 60 6.72 1.72 23.48
C ALA A 60 6.46 2.93 24.39
N GLU A 61 5.32 3.59 24.26
CA GLU A 61 4.91 4.75 25.06
C GLU A 61 4.17 4.38 26.37
N LEU A 62 3.76 3.12 26.53
CA LEU A 62 3.02 2.60 27.70
C LEU A 62 3.95 1.98 28.75
#